data_AF-A0A846F4E2-F1
#
_entry.id   AF-A0A846F4E2-F1
#
_cell.length_a   1.000
_cell.length_b   1.000
_cell.length_c   1.000
_cell.angle_alpha   90.00
_cell.angle_beta   90.00
_cell.angle_gamma   90.00
#
_symmetry.space_group_name_H-M   'P 1'
#
loop_
_entity.id
_entity.type
_entity.pdbx_description
1 polymer ?
#
loop_
_entity_poly.entity_id
_entity_poly.type
_entity_poly.pdbx_seq_one_letter_code
_entity_poly.pdbx_strand_id
1 'polypeptide(L)' 'MVKADLEQALGQYILYNDISRLTEPERELYLALPLTAFTDLFEGEKYGQILLDNHRLKLIIFNLQTEDIVRWIP' A
#
# COMPACT_ATOMS: atom_id res chain seq x y z
N MET A 1 -7.89 15.48 1.74
CA MET A 1 -8.63 14.40 2.42
C MET A 1 -8.10 13.07 1.91
N VAL A 2 -6.86 12.75 2.26
CA VAL A 2 -6.12 11.54 1.78
C VAL A 2 -5.18 11.04 2.87
N LYS A 3 -4.53 11.96 3.61
CA LYS A 3 -3.53 11.63 4.63
C LYS A 3 -4.04 10.75 5.78
N ALA A 4 -5.20 11.08 6.37
CA ALA A 4 -5.74 10.32 7.50
C ALA A 4 -6.16 8.90 7.10
N ASP A 5 -6.78 8.74 5.92
CA ASP A 5 -7.20 7.43 5.41
C ASP A 5 -5.98 6.55 5.10
N LEU A 6 -4.91 7.13 4.56
CA LEU A 6 -3.66 6.40 4.36
C LEU A 6 -3.01 6.00 5.68
N GLU A 7 -2.89 6.92 6.65
CA GLU A 7 -2.30 6.63 7.96
C GLU A 7 -3.05 5.48 8.65
N GLN A 8 -4.38 5.47 8.54
CA GLN A 8 -5.21 4.38 9.05
C GLN A 8 -4.99 3.07 8.28
N ALA A 9 -5.02 3.09 6.95
CA ALA A 9 -4.77 1.91 6.12
C ALA A 9 -3.38 1.31 6.36
N LEU A 10 -2.38 2.16 6.56
CA LEU A 10 -1.01 1.79 6.90
C LEU A 10 -0.94 1.09 8.27
N GLY A 11 -1.59 1.67 9.28
CA GLY A 11 -1.67 1.06 10.61
C GLY A 11 -2.34 -0.32 10.57
N GLN A 12 -3.43 -0.46 9.81
CA GLN A 12 -4.11 -1.74 9.62
C GLN A 12 -3.20 -2.75 8.89
N TYR A 13 -2.54 -2.35 7.80
CA TYR A 13 -1.63 -3.21 7.06
C TYR A 13 -0.52 -3.77 7.95
N ILE A 14 0.13 -2.92 8.74
CA ILE A 14 1.22 -3.35 9.62
C ILE A 14 0.71 -4.39 10.63
N LEU A 15 -0.43 -4.12 11.28
CA LEU A 15 -1.03 -5.04 12.24
C LEU A 15 -1.38 -6.39 11.61
N TYR A 16 -2.06 -6.39 10.47
CA TYR A 16 -2.45 -7.63 9.79
C TYR A 16 -1.25 -8.38 9.23
N ASN A 17 -0.23 -7.68 8.73
CA ASN A 17 0.99 -8.30 8.25
C ASN A 17 1.74 -9.02 9.38
N ASP A 18 1.85 -8.41 10.57
CA ASP A 18 2.49 -9.03 11.71
C ASP A 18 1.72 -10.27 12.20
N ILE A 19 0.39 -10.21 12.22
CA ILE A 19 -0.45 -11.38 12.54
C ILE A 19 -0.27 -12.47 11.49
N SER A 20 -0.37 -12.13 10.20
CA SER A 20 -0.26 -13.08 9.08
C SER A 20 1.11 -13.77 9.07
N ARG A 21 2.20 -13.05 9.37
CA ARG A 21 3.53 -13.66 9.46
C ARG A 21 3.65 -14.74 10.54
N LEU A 22 2.80 -14.69 11.57
CA LEU A 22 2.77 -15.67 12.65
C LEU A 22 1.79 -16.81 12.38
N THR A 23 0.66 -16.54 11.71
CA THR A 23 -0.41 -17.52 11.51
C THR A 23 -0.41 -18.18 10.13
N GLU A 24 0.03 -17.45 9.11
CA GLU A 24 0.01 -17.82 7.69
C GLU A 24 1.31 -17.32 6.99
N PRO A 25 2.49 -17.84 7.37
CA PRO A 25 3.78 -17.27 6.96
C PRO A 25 4.07 -17.33 5.44
N GLU A 26 3.39 -18.20 4.71
CA GLU A 26 3.50 -18.28 3.25
C GLU A 26 2.59 -17.28 2.52
N ARG A 27 1.69 -16.60 3.24
CA ARG A 27 0.76 -15.65 2.66
C ARG A 27 1.39 -14.26 2.61
N GLU A 28 1.57 -13.76 1.40
CA GLU A 28 2.02 -12.39 1.19
C GLU A 28 0.83 -11.41 1.22
N LEU A 29 0.90 -10.45 2.14
CA LEU A 29 -0.10 -9.38 2.23
C LEU A 29 0.30 -8.22 1.32
N TYR A 30 -0.64 -7.74 0.51
CA TYR A 30 -0.49 -6.55 -0.32
C TYR A 30 -1.56 -5.52 0.06
N LEU A 31 -1.18 -4.25 0.14
CA LEU A 31 -2.12 -3.14 0.28
C LEU A 31 -2.52 -2.64 -1.11
N ALA A 32 -3.81 -2.68 -1.42
CA ALA A 32 -4.34 -2.20 -2.69
C ALA A 32 -4.57 -0.69 -2.66
N LEU A 33 -3.97 0.05 -3.60
CA LEU A 33 -4.16 1.49 -3.76
C LEU A 33 -4.67 1.83 -5.18
N PRO A 34 -5.66 2.72 -5.30
CA PRO A 34 -5.99 3.33 -6.58
C PRO A 34 -4.80 4.10 -7.16
N LEU A 35 -4.64 4.07 -8.49
CA LEU A 35 -3.59 4.79 -9.20
C LEU A 35 -3.57 6.29 -8.86
N THR A 36 -4.74 6.92 -8.73
CA THR A 36 -4.85 8.34 -8.36
C THR A 36 -4.28 8.62 -6.97
N ALA A 37 -4.64 7.80 -5.97
CA ALA A 37 -4.12 7.92 -4.61
C ALA A 37 -2.61 7.67 -4.55
N PHE A 38 -2.11 6.71 -5.34
CA PHE A 38 -0.68 6.47 -5.48
C PHE A 38 0.05 7.68 -6.08
N THR A 39 -0.44 8.24 -7.19
CA THR A 39 0.16 9.44 -7.78
C THR A 39 0.20 10.61 -6.79
N ASP A 40 -0.91 10.89 -6.09
CA ASP A 40 -0.98 11.99 -5.14
C ASP A 40 0.01 11.85 -3.96
N LEU A 41 0.13 10.63 -3.41
CA LEU A 41 0.96 10.36 -2.23
C LEU A 41 2.45 10.29 -2.53
N PHE A 42 2.81 9.85 -3.73
CA PHE A 42 4.19 9.52 -4.07
C PHE A 42 4.85 10.59 -4.96
N GLU A 43 4.11 11.18 -5.90
CA GLU A 43 4.63 12.25 -6.76
C GLU A 43 4.43 13.64 -6.15
N GLY A 44 3.36 13.83 -5.36
CA GLY A 44 3.02 15.12 -4.75
C GLY A 44 3.82 15.46 -3.49
N GLU A 45 3.77 14.61 -2.47
CA GLU A 45 4.20 14.99 -1.11
C GLU A 45 5.48 14.30 -0.59
N LYS A 46 6.13 13.43 -1.37
CA LYS A 46 7.34 12.65 -1.01
C LYS A 46 7.23 11.71 0.22
N TYR A 47 6.13 11.73 0.99
CA TYR A 47 5.90 10.83 2.12
C TYR A 47 5.81 9.36 1.68
N GLY A 48 5.17 9.11 0.53
CA GLY A 48 5.08 7.76 -0.01
C GLY A 48 6.47 7.15 -0.26
N GLN A 49 7.41 7.92 -0.80
CA GLN A 49 8.74 7.43 -1.13
C GLN A 49 9.47 6.87 0.10
N ILE A 50 9.38 7.56 1.25
CA ILE A 50 9.96 7.09 2.53
C ILE A 50 9.37 5.75 2.96
N LEU A 51 8.08 5.53 2.74
CA LEU A 51 7.41 4.28 3.11
C LEU A 51 7.85 3.11 2.21
N LEU A 52 8.06 3.35 0.91
CA LEU A 52 8.58 2.36 -0.02
C LEU A 52 10.06 2.04 0.23
N ASP A 53 10.89 3.06 0.48
CA ASP A 53 12.33 2.88 0.65
C ASP A 53 12.66 1.99 1.86
N ASN A 54 11.79 1.98 2.87
CA ASN A 54 11.92 1.11 4.04
C ASN A 54 11.50 -0.35 3.79
N HIS A 55 11.03 -0.71 2.58
CA HIS A 55 10.59 -2.05 2.18
C HIS A 55 9.57 -2.68 3.13
N ARG A 56 8.78 -1.84 3.83
CA ARG A 56 7.79 -2.32 4.80
C ARG A 56 6.44 -2.63 4.17
N LEU A 57 6.21 -2.17 2.94
CA LEU A 57 4.91 -2.21 2.29
C LEU A 57 5.01 -2.87 0.93
N LYS A 58 4.23 -3.93 0.77
CA LYS A 58 3.91 -4.50 -0.53
C LYS A 58 2.65 -3.84 -1.05
N LEU A 59 2.70 -3.25 -2.23
CA LEU A 59 1.58 -2.51 -2.82
C LEU A 59 1.10 -3.16 -4.13
N ILE A 60 -0.21 -3.14 -4.33
CA ILE A 60 -0.82 -3.42 -5.63
C ILE A 60 -1.58 -2.17 -6.07
N ILE A 61 -1.20 -1.62 -7.22
CA ILE A 61 -1.79 -0.40 -7.77
C ILE A 61 -2.77 -0.79 -8.86
N PHE A 62 -4.00 -0.29 -8.78
CA PHE A 62 -5.06 -0.59 -9.75
C PHE A 62 -5.72 0.67 -10.28
N ASN A 63 -6.26 0.59 -11.50
CA ASN A 63 -7.02 1.67 -12.10
C ASN A 63 -8.51 1.50 -11.79
N LEU A 64 -9.13 2.49 -11.15
CA LEU A 64 -10.56 2.46 -10.82
C LEU A 64 -11.47 2.48 -12.05
N GLN A 65 -11.02 3.05 -13.18
CA GLN A 65 -11.82 3.20 -14.39
C GLN A 65 -11.76 1.96 -15.29
N THR A 66 -10.59 1.35 -15.41
CA THR A 66 -10.39 0.18 -16.28
C THR A 66 -10.44 -1.14 -15.51
N GLU A 67 -10.45 -1.08 -14.18
CA GLU A 67 -10.45 -2.25 -13.27
C GLU A 67 -9.20 -3.15 -13.43
N ASP A 68 -8.12 -2.62 -14.01
CA ASP A 68 -6.88 -3.34 -14.23
C ASP A 68 -5.86 -3.12 -13.11
N ILE A 69 -5.06 -4.15 -12.85
CA ILE A 69 -3.86 -4.02 -12.03
C ILE A 69 -2.77 -3.35 -12.89
N VAL A 70 -2.32 -2.18 -12.45
CA VAL A 70 -1.33 -1.35 -13.14
C VAL A 70 0.09 -1.73 -12.72
N ARG A 71 0.31 -2.01 -11.43
CA ARG A 71 1.65 -2.27 -10.89
C ARG A 71 1.60 -3.11 -9.62
N TRP A 72 2.59 -3.99 -9.48
CA TRP A 72 2.95 -4.63 -8.21
C TRP A 72 4.26 -4.03 -7.71
N ILE A 73 4.32 -3.68 -6.42
CA ILE A 73 5.53 -3.20 -5.74
C ILE A 73 5.80 -4.16 -4.58
N PRO A 74 6.79 -5.04 -4.69
CA PRO A 74 7.14 -6.03 -3.66
C PRO A 74 7.99 -5.44 -2.53
#